data_AF-A0A8S3C7Y9-F1
#
_entry.id   AF-A0A8S3C7Y9-F1
#
_cell.length_a   1.000
_cell.length_b   1.000
_cell.length_c   1.000
_cell.angle_alpha   90.00
_cell.angle_beta   90.00
_cell.angle_gamma   90.00
#
_symmetry.space_group_name_H-M   'P 1'
#
loop_
_entity.id
_entity.type
_entity.pdbx_description
1 polymer ?
#
loop_
_entity_poly.entity_id
_entity_poly.type
_entity_poly.pdbx_seq_one_letter_code
_entity_poly.pdbx_strand_id
1 'polypeptide(L)'
;EIWRERGVYDEDFIDELLKKLLGTEVYEKDKEVTRVIAEFQPKSLCETLIRFKQVESETLVKEQMINNELKLIDGMSVENVRKLKDKTSTDAYYVEYENSREKFQEYIRYFERLLQERKTIKQHCKQAEIFYDAQYQDANIVVEAYKNFGDKVATLKKKLDSVIRDLPETVSPPSADNAPSPGNTPPDYRQTDMDLSDNEENNSKSPSDRTA
;
A
#
# COMPACT_ATOMS: atom_id res chain seq x y z
N GLU A 1 28.48 -30.49 -11.59
CA GLU A 1 28.85 -29.76 -10.37
C GLU A 1 29.55 -30.71 -9.42
N ILE A 2 30.77 -30.39 -8.97
CA ILE A 2 31.75 -31.35 -8.45
C ILE A 2 31.25 -32.17 -7.24
N TRP A 3 30.45 -31.56 -6.35
CA TRP A 3 29.94 -32.22 -5.14
C TRP A 3 28.81 -33.22 -5.43
N ARG A 4 28.00 -32.91 -6.45
CA ARG A 4 26.91 -33.72 -6.98
C ARG A 4 27.45 -34.96 -7.70
N GLU A 5 28.42 -34.72 -8.58
CA GLU A 5 29.11 -35.78 -9.34
C GLU A 5 29.88 -36.75 -8.45
N ARG A 6 30.32 -36.31 -7.27
CA ARG A 6 31.09 -37.11 -6.32
C ARG A 6 30.25 -37.71 -5.20
N GLY A 7 28.94 -37.44 -5.17
CA GLY A 7 28.01 -37.96 -4.15
C GLY A 7 28.44 -37.64 -2.72
N VAL A 8 29.08 -36.50 -2.50
CA VAL A 8 29.64 -36.14 -1.18
C VAL A 8 28.54 -35.70 -0.21
N TYR A 9 27.47 -35.11 -0.75
CA TYR A 9 26.28 -34.70 -0.01
C TYR A 9 25.03 -35.15 -0.77
N ASP A 10 23.91 -35.26 -0.07
CA ASP A 10 22.62 -35.54 -0.69
C ASP A 10 22.24 -34.47 -1.71
N GLU A 11 21.59 -34.89 -2.79
CA GLU A 11 21.14 -34.02 -3.88
C GLU A 11 20.25 -32.89 -3.37
N ASP A 12 19.33 -33.20 -2.44
CA ASP A 12 18.43 -32.22 -1.82
C ASP A 12 19.19 -31.14 -1.04
N PHE A 13 20.28 -31.52 -0.36
CA PHE A 13 21.13 -30.59 0.38
C PHE A 13 21.93 -29.69 -0.57
N ILE A 14 22.45 -30.25 -1.66
CA ILE A 14 23.15 -29.48 -2.69
C ILE A 14 22.19 -28.47 -3.35
N ASP A 15 20.96 -28.88 -3.64
CA ASP A 15 19.91 -28.00 -4.17
C ASP A 15 19.53 -26.88 -3.21
N GLU A 16 19.35 -27.17 -1.91
CA GLU A 16 19.08 -26.17 -0.89
C GLU A 16 20.24 -25.17 -0.75
N LEU A 17 21.47 -25.68 -0.72
CA LEU A 17 22.68 -24.87 -0.60
C LEU A 17 22.86 -23.96 -1.83
N LEU A 18 22.59 -24.46 -3.03
CA LEU A 18 22.65 -23.66 -4.26
C LEU A 18 21.57 -22.59 -4.29
N LYS A 19 20.34 -22.89 -3.84
CA LYS A 19 19.28 -21.89 -3.71
C LYS A 19 19.70 -20.74 -2.79
N LYS A 20 20.35 -21.06 -1.67
CA LYS A 20 20.91 -20.07 -0.72
C LYS A 20 22.05 -19.25 -1.31
N LEU A 21 23.02 -19.91 -1.96
CA LEU A 21 24.22 -19.26 -2.52
C LEU A 21 23.92 -18.40 -3.75
N LEU A 22 22.99 -18.84 -4.58
CA LEU A 22 22.58 -18.12 -5.79
C LEU A 22 21.49 -17.07 -5.51
N GLY A 23 21.01 -16.96 -4.28
CA GLY A 23 19.95 -16.03 -3.90
C GLY A 23 18.62 -16.31 -4.60
N THR A 24 18.44 -17.52 -5.13
CA THR A 24 17.18 -17.97 -5.75
C THR A 24 16.19 -18.49 -4.69
N GLU A 25 16.63 -18.64 -3.45
CA GLU A 25 15.75 -18.86 -2.30
C GLU A 25 15.02 -17.55 -1.94
N VAL A 26 13.72 -17.49 -2.23
CA VAL A 26 12.85 -16.42 -1.73
C VAL A 26 12.46 -16.78 -0.30
N TYR A 27 13.00 -16.06 0.68
CA TYR A 27 12.65 -16.26 2.08
C TYR A 27 11.16 -15.98 2.29
N GLU A 28 10.51 -16.68 3.22
CA GLU A 28 9.08 -16.47 3.53
C GLU A 28 8.77 -15.00 3.90
N LYS A 29 9.73 -14.31 4.54
CA LYS A 29 9.63 -12.87 4.79
C LYS A 29 9.55 -12.06 3.51
N ASP A 30 10.33 -12.39 2.49
CA ASP A 30 10.33 -11.67 1.21
C ASP A 30 9.03 -11.91 0.43
N LYS A 31 8.47 -13.12 0.54
CA LYS A 31 7.13 -13.42 0.01
C LYS A 31 6.06 -12.60 0.73
N GLU A 32 6.11 -12.52 2.05
CA GLU A 32 5.17 -11.72 2.84
C GLU A 32 5.27 -10.22 2.49
N VAL A 33 6.49 -9.68 2.39
CA VAL A 33 6.73 -8.29 1.99
C VAL A 33 6.16 -8.02 0.59
N THR A 34 6.47 -8.87 -0.38
CA THR A 34 5.98 -8.73 -1.76
C THR A 34 4.46 -8.79 -1.82
N ARG A 35 3.86 -9.71 -1.07
CA ARG A 35 2.41 -9.85 -0.97
C ARG A 35 1.78 -8.59 -0.36
N VAL A 36 2.33 -8.10 0.74
CA VAL A 36 1.85 -6.86 1.39
C VAL A 36 1.96 -5.67 0.44
N ILE A 37 3.06 -5.53 -0.30
CA ILE A 37 3.22 -4.44 -1.28
C ILE A 37 2.12 -4.50 -2.35
N ALA A 38 1.75 -5.69 -2.81
CA ALA A 38 0.73 -5.87 -3.85
C ALA A 38 -0.71 -5.72 -3.33
N GLU A 39 -1.00 -6.18 -2.12
CA GLU A 39 -2.36 -6.26 -1.57
C GLU A 39 -2.76 -5.06 -0.71
N PHE A 40 -1.78 -4.32 -0.16
CA PHE A 40 -2.07 -3.26 0.80
C PHE A 40 -2.83 -2.10 0.17
N GLN A 41 -3.94 -1.71 0.79
CA GLN A 41 -4.76 -0.60 0.38
C GLN A 41 -4.87 0.44 1.50
N PRO A 42 -4.29 1.66 1.33
CA PRO A 42 -4.36 2.71 2.35
C PRO A 42 -5.80 3.05 2.80
N LYS A 43 -6.75 2.99 1.87
CA LYS A 43 -8.17 3.23 2.16
C LYS A 43 -8.74 2.22 3.16
N SER A 44 -8.36 0.94 3.03
CA SER A 44 -8.80 -0.13 3.93
C SER A 44 -8.27 0.07 5.35
N LEU A 45 -7.03 0.55 5.49
CA LEU A 45 -6.49 0.95 6.80
C LEU A 45 -7.31 2.08 7.43
N CYS A 46 -7.62 3.13 6.66
CA CYS A 46 -8.44 4.25 7.14
C CYS A 46 -9.84 3.79 7.58
N GLU A 47 -10.50 2.96 6.76
CA GLU A 47 -11.82 2.41 7.08
C GLU A 47 -11.79 1.54 8.35
N THR A 48 -10.74 0.73 8.53
CA THR A 48 -10.55 -0.08 9.75
C THR A 48 -10.34 0.82 10.98
N LEU A 49 -9.54 1.90 10.86
CA LEU A 49 -9.29 2.85 11.94
C LEU A 49 -10.58 3.57 12.38
N ILE A 50 -11.41 3.99 11.43
CA ILE A 50 -12.72 4.61 11.68
C ILE A 50 -13.63 3.61 12.41
N ARG A 51 -13.72 2.37 11.93
CA ARG A 51 -14.53 1.31 12.55
C ARG A 51 -14.11 1.03 14.00
N PHE A 52 -12.81 0.90 14.26
CA PHE A 52 -12.32 0.71 15.62
C PHE A 52 -12.67 1.89 16.52
N LYS A 53 -12.52 3.13 16.04
CA LYS A 53 -12.90 4.31 16.84
C LYS A 53 -14.37 4.34 17.19
N GLN A 54 -15.23 3.87 16.29
CA GLN A 54 -16.65 3.69 16.59
C GLN A 54 -16.85 2.62 17.67
N VAL A 55 -16.27 1.43 17.51
CA VAL A 55 -16.40 0.33 18.50
C VAL A 55 -15.82 0.70 19.86
N GLU A 56 -14.70 1.43 19.89
CA GLU A 56 -14.09 1.96 21.11
C GLU A 56 -15.03 2.93 21.82
N SER A 57 -15.67 3.84 21.08
CA SER A 57 -16.64 4.78 21.62
C SER A 57 -17.88 4.08 22.17
N GLU A 58 -18.44 3.12 21.43
CA GLU A 58 -19.58 2.29 21.87
C GLU A 58 -19.24 1.52 23.16
N THR A 59 -18.05 0.92 23.22
CA THR A 59 -17.58 0.17 24.39
C THR A 59 -17.38 1.07 25.60
N LEU A 60 -16.86 2.28 25.42
CA LEU A 60 -16.68 3.27 26.49
C LEU A 60 -18.03 3.71 27.09
N VAL A 61 -19.05 3.94 26.24
CA VAL A 61 -20.40 4.27 26.72
C VAL A 61 -20.96 3.11 27.55
N LYS A 62 -20.80 1.86 27.09
CA LYS A 62 -21.24 0.67 27.83
C LYS A 62 -20.48 0.49 29.15
N GLU A 63 -19.19 0.78 29.18
CA GLU A 63 -18.39 0.81 30.41
C GLU A 63 -18.92 1.83 31.42
N GLN A 64 -19.25 3.03 30.97
CA GLN A 64 -19.82 4.06 31.85
C GLN A 64 -21.19 3.66 32.41
N MET A 65 -22.05 3.03 31.59
CA MET A 65 -23.33 2.48 32.04
C MET A 65 -23.13 1.45 33.15
N ILE A 66 -22.22 0.49 32.93
CA ILE A 66 -21.93 -0.55 33.93
C ILE A 66 -21.28 0.01 35.19
N ASN A 67 -20.35 0.96 35.08
CA ASN A 67 -19.74 1.56 36.26
C ASN A 67 -20.76 2.30 37.14
N ASN A 68 -21.81 2.85 36.54
CA ASN A 68 -22.93 3.41 37.28
C ASN A 68 -23.78 2.32 37.95
N GLU A 69 -24.01 1.19 37.28
CA GLU A 69 -24.76 0.04 37.82
C GLU A 69 -23.99 -0.74 38.88
N LEU A 70 -22.67 -0.86 38.77
CA LEU A 70 -21.82 -1.54 39.75
C LEU A 70 -21.96 -0.91 41.14
N LYS A 71 -22.21 0.40 41.21
CA LYS A 71 -22.53 1.10 42.47
C LYS A 71 -23.87 0.67 43.08
N LEU A 72 -24.84 0.27 42.25
CA LEU A 72 -26.07 -0.36 42.73
C LEU A 72 -25.81 -1.80 43.21
N ILE A 73 -24.92 -2.52 42.53
CA ILE A 73 -24.59 -3.93 42.80
C ILE A 73 -23.71 -4.12 44.03
N ASP A 74 -22.88 -3.15 44.42
CA ASP A 74 -22.26 -3.15 45.76
C ASP A 74 -23.33 -3.13 46.88
N GLY A 75 -24.51 -2.56 46.58
CA GLY A 75 -25.72 -2.66 47.40
C GLY A 75 -26.42 -4.03 47.33
N MET A 76 -26.00 -4.92 46.43
CA MET A 76 -26.53 -6.27 46.19
C MET A 76 -25.59 -7.37 46.73
N SER A 77 -24.84 -7.07 47.80
CA SER A 77 -23.99 -8.07 48.43
C SER A 77 -24.81 -9.20 49.08
N VAL A 78 -24.17 -10.35 49.30
CA VAL A 78 -24.77 -11.51 49.99
C VAL A 78 -25.29 -11.16 51.38
N GLU A 79 -24.69 -10.18 52.07
CA GLU A 79 -25.21 -9.60 53.32
C GLU A 79 -26.58 -8.94 53.14
N ASN A 80 -26.83 -8.26 52.03
CA ASN A 80 -28.10 -7.56 51.77
C ASN A 80 -29.19 -8.52 51.30
N VAL A 81 -28.83 -9.58 50.56
CA VAL A 81 -29.74 -10.68 50.24
C VAL A 81 -30.29 -11.33 51.51
N ARG A 82 -29.44 -11.55 52.52
CA ARG A 82 -29.84 -12.13 53.82
C ARG A 82 -30.80 -11.25 54.64
N LYS A 83 -30.94 -9.97 54.30
CA LYS A 83 -31.83 -9.03 54.99
C LYS A 83 -33.23 -8.93 54.35
N LEU A 84 -33.42 -9.48 53.15
CA LEU A 84 -34.72 -9.57 52.50
C LEU A 84 -35.62 -10.51 53.31
N LYS A 85 -36.80 -10.04 53.72
CA LYS A 85 -37.73 -10.80 54.58
C LYS A 85 -39.09 -11.05 53.93
N ASP A 86 -39.46 -10.24 52.94
CA ASP A 86 -40.72 -10.35 52.22
C ASP A 86 -40.52 -10.87 50.80
N LYS A 87 -41.55 -11.55 50.30
CA LYS A 87 -41.53 -12.14 48.96
C LYS A 87 -41.41 -11.08 47.87
N THR A 88 -42.11 -9.95 48.02
CA THR A 88 -42.10 -8.87 47.03
C THR A 88 -40.71 -8.25 46.87
N SER A 89 -40.03 -7.93 47.96
CA SER A 89 -38.65 -7.41 47.90
C SER A 89 -37.69 -8.42 47.29
N THR A 90 -37.87 -9.70 47.60
CA THR A 90 -37.01 -10.80 47.10
C THR A 90 -37.17 -10.98 45.60
N ASP A 91 -38.42 -10.98 45.10
CA ASP A 91 -38.72 -11.10 43.68
C ASP A 91 -38.17 -9.87 42.90
N ALA A 92 -38.33 -8.65 43.44
CA ALA A 92 -37.78 -7.42 42.84
C ALA A 92 -36.24 -7.43 42.78
N TYR A 93 -35.59 -7.89 43.85
CA TYR A 93 -34.14 -8.05 43.89
C TYR A 93 -33.64 -9.03 42.81
N TYR A 94 -34.32 -10.18 42.66
CA TYR A 94 -33.94 -11.19 41.68
C TYR A 94 -34.03 -10.65 40.25
N VAL A 95 -35.10 -9.91 39.93
CA VAL A 95 -35.25 -9.25 38.61
C VAL A 95 -34.10 -8.28 38.35
N GLU A 96 -33.76 -7.42 39.31
CA GLU A 96 -32.67 -6.46 39.15
C GLU A 96 -31.29 -7.13 39.01
N TYR A 97 -31.10 -8.26 39.70
CA TYR A 97 -29.88 -9.06 39.60
C TYR A 97 -29.71 -9.67 38.22
N GLU A 98 -30.77 -10.29 37.68
CA GLU A 98 -30.76 -10.89 36.35
C GLU A 98 -30.55 -9.82 35.27
N ASN A 99 -31.20 -8.65 35.39
CA ASN A 99 -30.99 -7.51 34.49
C ASN A 99 -29.53 -7.04 34.51
N SER A 100 -28.95 -6.90 35.71
CA SER A 100 -27.55 -6.51 35.89
C SER A 100 -26.60 -7.54 35.27
N ARG A 101 -26.86 -8.85 35.46
CA ARG A 101 -26.10 -9.93 34.84
C ARG A 101 -26.14 -9.84 33.31
N GLU A 102 -27.31 -9.62 32.73
CA GLU A 102 -27.47 -9.50 31.28
C GLU A 102 -26.66 -8.34 30.71
N LYS A 103 -26.66 -7.18 31.39
CA LYS A 103 -25.87 -6.01 30.98
C LYS A 103 -24.37 -6.26 31.05
N PHE A 104 -23.88 -6.95 32.10
CA PHE A 104 -22.47 -7.38 32.15
C PHE A 104 -22.11 -8.33 31.00
N GLN A 105 -22.96 -9.30 30.70
CA GLN A 105 -22.75 -10.21 29.58
C GLN A 105 -22.73 -9.44 28.25
N GLU A 106 -23.59 -8.45 28.07
CA GLU A 106 -23.58 -7.59 26.88
C GLU A 106 -22.24 -6.83 26.77
N TYR A 107 -21.76 -6.22 27.85
CA TYR A 107 -20.50 -5.51 27.86
C TYR A 107 -19.28 -6.38 27.60
N ILE A 108 -19.24 -7.60 28.13
CA ILE A 108 -18.19 -8.57 27.80
C ILE A 108 -18.14 -8.77 26.28
N ARG A 109 -19.29 -8.91 25.60
CA ARG A 109 -19.34 -9.03 24.13
C ARG A 109 -18.80 -7.79 23.41
N TYR A 110 -19.09 -6.58 23.90
CA TYR A 110 -18.49 -5.35 23.35
C TYR A 110 -16.96 -5.34 23.55
N PHE A 111 -16.49 -5.74 24.73
CA PHE A 111 -15.06 -5.82 25.02
C PHE A 111 -14.33 -6.84 24.14
N GLU A 112 -14.93 -8.01 23.92
CA GLU A 112 -14.42 -9.02 23.00
C GLU A 112 -14.33 -8.50 21.57
N ARG A 113 -15.37 -7.79 21.10
CA ARG A 113 -15.38 -7.13 19.79
C ARG A 113 -14.28 -6.07 19.70
N LEU A 114 -14.14 -5.21 20.70
CA LEU A 114 -13.08 -4.20 20.75
C LEU A 114 -11.68 -4.84 20.67
N LEU A 115 -11.49 -5.97 21.35
CA LEU A 115 -10.22 -6.70 21.34
C LEU A 115 -9.92 -7.31 19.97
N GLN A 116 -10.93 -7.79 19.25
CA GLN A 116 -10.77 -8.26 17.86
C GLN A 116 -10.43 -7.11 16.91
N GLU A 117 -11.15 -5.99 16.97
CA GLU A 117 -10.86 -4.82 16.14
C GLU A 117 -9.45 -4.27 16.39
N ARG A 118 -8.99 -4.27 17.66
CA ARG A 118 -7.62 -3.88 18.01
C ARG A 118 -6.57 -4.80 17.38
N LYS A 119 -6.82 -6.12 17.33
CA LYS A 119 -5.93 -7.08 16.65
C LYS A 119 -5.88 -6.82 15.15
N THR A 120 -7.03 -6.59 14.52
CA THR A 120 -7.14 -6.27 13.09
C THR A 120 -6.37 -5.00 12.74
N ILE A 121 -6.54 -3.91 13.50
CA ILE A 121 -5.77 -2.68 13.27
C ILE A 121 -4.29 -2.89 13.45
N LYS A 122 -3.88 -3.59 14.51
CA LYS A 122 -2.46 -3.87 14.73
C LYS A 122 -1.84 -4.59 13.52
N GLN A 123 -2.58 -5.52 12.91
CA GLN A 123 -2.12 -6.21 11.71
C GLN A 123 -2.05 -5.28 10.49
N HIS A 124 -3.10 -4.48 10.23
CA HIS A 124 -3.07 -3.50 9.14
C HIS A 124 -1.97 -2.45 9.29
N CYS A 125 -1.69 -1.98 10.52
CA CYS A 125 -0.59 -1.04 10.77
C CYS A 125 0.78 -1.64 10.43
N LYS A 126 1.01 -2.91 10.77
CA LYS A 126 2.25 -3.62 10.38
C LYS A 126 2.40 -3.75 8.87
N GLN A 127 1.30 -4.06 8.18
CA GLN A 127 1.31 -4.11 6.71
C GLN A 127 1.58 -2.74 6.11
N ALA A 128 1.02 -1.69 6.70
CA ALA A 128 1.26 -0.31 6.28
C ALA A 128 2.74 0.09 6.45
N GLU A 129 3.36 -0.28 7.58
CA GLU A 129 4.80 -0.04 7.82
C GLU A 129 5.64 -0.66 6.70
N ILE A 130 5.44 -1.94 6.38
CA ILE A 130 6.13 -2.62 5.27
C ILE A 130 5.90 -1.91 3.93
N PHE A 131 4.64 -1.57 3.63
CA PHE A 131 4.29 -0.92 2.36
C PHE A 131 4.96 0.46 2.22
N TYR A 132 4.85 1.31 3.24
CA TYR A 132 5.37 2.67 3.17
C TYR A 132 6.90 2.72 3.27
N ASP A 133 7.53 1.77 3.96
CA ASP A 133 8.99 1.62 3.93
C ASP A 133 9.46 1.31 2.51
N ALA A 134 8.80 0.38 1.80
CA ALA A 134 9.13 0.07 0.41
C ALA A 134 8.94 1.29 -0.51
N GLN A 135 7.79 1.98 -0.41
CA GLN A 135 7.53 3.21 -1.19
C GLN A 135 8.56 4.31 -0.91
N TYR A 136 9.02 4.44 0.34
CA TYR A 136 10.05 5.40 0.70
C TYR A 136 11.40 5.08 0.04
N GLN A 137 11.80 3.81 0.00
CA GLN A 137 13.01 3.38 -0.69
C GLN A 137 12.94 3.68 -2.19
N ASP A 138 11.81 3.37 -2.83
CA ASP A 138 11.59 3.65 -4.25
C ASP A 138 11.69 5.16 -4.55
N ALA A 139 11.04 5.98 -3.72
CA ALA A 139 11.12 7.44 -3.84
C ALA A 139 12.56 7.95 -3.68
N ASN A 140 13.34 7.37 -2.77
CA ASN A 140 14.73 7.76 -2.55
C ASN A 140 15.62 7.43 -3.78
N ILE A 141 15.40 6.28 -4.42
CA ILE A 141 16.07 5.92 -5.68
C ILE A 141 15.78 6.97 -6.76
N VAL A 142 14.52 7.37 -6.89
CA VAL A 142 14.09 8.38 -7.86
C VAL A 142 14.76 9.73 -7.56
N VAL A 143 14.76 10.17 -6.30
CA VAL A 143 15.41 11.43 -5.88
C VAL A 143 16.89 11.42 -6.24
N GLU A 144 17.60 10.34 -5.95
CA GLU A 144 19.03 10.22 -6.25
C GLU A 144 19.29 10.21 -7.78
N ALA A 145 18.41 9.58 -8.56
CA ALA A 145 18.49 9.61 -10.02
C ALA A 145 18.32 11.03 -10.57
N TYR A 146 17.32 11.78 -10.08
CA TYR A 146 17.09 13.17 -10.50
C TYR A 146 18.21 14.11 -10.07
N LYS A 147 18.77 13.92 -8.86
CA LYS A 147 19.94 14.67 -8.39
C LYS A 147 21.15 14.45 -9.30
N ASN A 148 21.47 13.19 -9.59
CA ASN A 148 22.56 12.84 -10.51
C ASN A 148 22.33 13.38 -11.93
N PHE A 149 21.08 13.38 -12.41
CA PHE A 149 20.74 13.99 -13.69
C PHE A 149 20.93 15.51 -13.66
N GLY A 150 20.46 16.19 -12.62
CA GLY A 150 20.66 17.62 -12.40
C GLY A 150 22.14 18.01 -12.42
N ASP A 151 23.00 17.25 -11.74
CA ASP A 151 24.45 17.47 -11.71
C ASP A 151 25.08 17.32 -13.10
N LYS A 152 24.64 16.33 -13.89
CA LYS A 152 25.08 16.14 -15.28
C LYS A 152 24.65 17.31 -16.17
N VAL A 153 23.40 17.77 -16.06
CA VAL A 153 22.89 18.93 -16.82
C VAL A 153 23.65 20.20 -16.44
N ALA A 154 23.88 20.45 -15.14
CA ALA A 154 24.64 21.60 -14.68
C ALA A 154 26.09 21.58 -15.19
N THR A 155 26.72 20.41 -15.22
CA THR A 155 28.05 20.22 -15.78
C THR A 155 28.08 20.49 -17.28
N LEU A 156 27.09 20.00 -18.03
CA LEU A 156 26.98 20.23 -19.47
C LEU A 156 26.77 21.72 -19.78
N LYS A 157 25.89 22.40 -19.02
CA LYS A 157 25.68 23.84 -19.13
C LYS A 157 26.98 24.62 -18.93
N LYS A 158 27.75 24.33 -17.87
CA LYS A 158 29.04 24.98 -17.62
C LYS A 158 30.02 24.81 -18.79
N LYS A 159 30.06 23.61 -19.41
CA LYS A 159 30.89 23.35 -20.59
C LYS A 159 30.41 24.15 -21.80
N LEU A 160 29.10 24.18 -22.05
CA LEU A 160 28.51 24.95 -23.15
C LEU A 160 28.79 26.45 -22.99
N ASP A 161 28.59 27.01 -21.79
CA ASP A 161 28.87 28.41 -21.48
C ASP A 161 30.36 28.77 -21.63
N SER A 162 31.27 27.80 -21.52
CA SER A 162 32.69 27.99 -21.84
C SER A 162 32.89 28.09 -23.35
N VAL A 163 32.35 27.13 -24.11
CA VAL A 163 32.51 27.08 -25.57
C VAL A 163 31.89 28.30 -26.24
N ILE A 164 30.72 28.77 -25.78
CA ILE A 164 30.08 29.98 -26.31
C ILE A 164 30.98 31.21 -26.14
N ARG A 165 31.74 31.31 -25.04
CA ARG A 165 32.68 32.42 -24.83
C ARG A 165 33.89 32.36 -25.76
N ASP A 166 34.30 31.16 -26.15
CA ASP A 166 35.45 30.94 -27.03
C ASP A 166 35.06 30.94 -28.52
N LEU A 167 33.77 31.06 -28.85
CA LEU A 167 33.33 31.20 -30.23
C LEU A 167 33.75 32.57 -30.77
N PRO A 168 34.41 32.64 -31.95
CA PRO A 168 34.67 33.92 -32.59
C PRO A 168 33.33 34.61 -32.89
N GLU A 169 33.23 35.91 -32.59
CA GLU A 169 32.12 36.73 -33.09
C GLU A 169 32.02 36.50 -34.59
N THR A 170 30.84 36.06 -35.04
CA THR A 170 30.58 35.81 -36.46
C THR A 170 30.83 37.12 -37.19
N VAL A 171 31.98 37.21 -37.86
CA VAL A 171 32.20 38.21 -38.90
C VAL A 171 31.02 38.06 -39.84
N SER A 172 30.24 39.13 -39.98
CA SER A 172 29.00 39.12 -40.76
C SER A 172 29.26 38.41 -42.09
N PRO A 173 28.39 37.47 -42.53
CA PRO A 173 28.63 36.76 -43.78
C PRO A 173 28.85 37.79 -44.89
N PRO A 174 29.82 37.58 -45.80
CA PRO A 174 30.01 38.49 -46.93
C PRO A 174 28.66 38.64 -47.64
N SER A 175 28.26 39.89 -47.90
CA SER A 175 26.96 40.24 -48.49
C SER A 175 26.59 39.28 -49.62
N ALA A 176 25.32 38.86 -49.64
CA ALA A 176 24.72 37.94 -50.60
C ALA A 176 24.76 38.40 -52.07
N ASP A 177 25.48 39.49 -52.39
CA ASP A 177 25.61 40.07 -53.72
C ASP A 177 26.50 39.26 -54.67
N ASN A 178 27.22 38.24 -54.19
CA ASN A 178 28.11 37.40 -55.01
C ASN A 178 27.67 35.93 -55.13
N ALA A 179 26.47 35.56 -54.71
CA ALA A 179 25.93 34.23 -54.99
C ALA A 179 25.29 34.21 -56.40
N PRO A 180 25.76 33.38 -57.36
CA PRO A 180 25.08 33.25 -58.64
C PRO A 180 23.68 32.67 -58.39
N SER A 181 22.64 33.37 -58.83
CA SER A 181 21.25 32.92 -58.66
C SER A 181 21.05 31.52 -59.28
N PRO A 182 20.39 30.58 -58.58
CA PRO A 182 20.10 29.27 -59.14
C PRO A 182 19.11 29.43 -60.31
N GLY A 183 19.53 29.06 -61.51
CA GLY A 183 18.67 29.02 -62.68
C GLY A 183 17.49 28.06 -62.47
N ASN A 184 16.33 28.42 -63.03
CA ASN A 184 15.09 27.65 -62.94
C ASN A 184 15.24 26.24 -63.54
N THR A 185 15.63 25.27 -62.74
CA THR A 185 15.38 23.85 -63.00
C THR A 185 14.06 23.45 -62.34
N PRO A 186 13.04 22.99 -63.09
CA PRO A 186 11.79 22.51 -62.51
C PRO A 186 12.02 21.29 -61.62
N PRO A 187 11.29 21.16 -60.49
CA PRO A 187 11.40 19.99 -59.62
C PRO A 187 10.87 18.71 -60.31
N ASP A 188 11.68 17.66 -60.33
CA ASP A 188 11.31 16.31 -60.77
C ASP A 188 10.53 15.62 -59.64
N TYR A 189 9.21 15.63 -59.73
CA TYR A 189 8.33 14.89 -58.84
C TYR A 189 8.23 13.43 -59.29
N ARG A 190 9.28 12.65 -59.01
CA ARG A 190 9.20 11.19 -59.09
C ARG A 190 9.32 10.59 -57.70
N GLN A 191 8.13 10.24 -57.19
CA GLN A 191 7.81 9.18 -56.23
C GLN A 191 8.95 8.70 -55.32
N THR A 192 8.89 9.13 -54.07
CA THR A 192 9.29 8.29 -52.94
C THR A 192 8.03 8.04 -52.11
N ASP A 193 7.44 6.86 -52.33
CA ASP A 193 6.36 6.33 -51.50
C ASP A 193 6.89 6.13 -50.08
N MET A 194 6.37 6.89 -49.12
CA MET A 194 6.53 6.59 -47.70
C MET A 194 5.41 5.63 -47.30
N ASP A 195 5.75 4.35 -47.16
CA ASP A 195 4.90 3.34 -46.53
C ASP A 195 4.70 3.71 -45.04
N LEU A 196 3.51 4.20 -44.70
CA LEU A 196 3.04 4.38 -43.33
C LEU A 196 2.32 3.11 -42.91
N SER A 197 2.99 2.28 -42.10
CA SER A 197 2.36 1.12 -41.47
C SER A 197 1.55 1.56 -40.24
N ASP A 198 0.25 1.78 -40.42
CA ASP A 198 -0.72 1.91 -39.33
C ASP A 198 -1.04 0.51 -38.77
N ASN A 199 -0.67 0.27 -37.51
CA ASN A 199 -1.02 -0.95 -36.78
C ASN A 199 -1.95 -0.58 -35.61
N GLU A 200 -3.24 -0.43 -35.92
CA GLU A 200 -4.34 -0.26 -34.95
C GLU A 200 -5.21 -1.53 -34.98
N GLU A 201 -4.92 -2.48 -34.10
CA GLU A 201 -5.77 -3.66 -33.86
C GLU A 201 -6.87 -3.28 -32.86
N ASN A 202 -8.04 -2.90 -33.40
CA ASN A 202 -9.25 -2.65 -32.62
C ASN A 202 -10.30 -3.75 -32.95
N ASN A 203 -10.28 -4.84 -32.19
CA ASN A 203 -11.26 -5.92 -32.33
C ASN A 203 -12.52 -5.61 -31.53
N SER A 204 -13.54 -5.06 -32.21
CA SER A 204 -14.90 -4.94 -31.71
C SER A 204 -15.83 -5.90 -32.48
N LYS A 205 -16.34 -6.92 -31.78
CA LYS A 205 -17.51 -7.69 -32.21
C LYS A 205 -18.31 -8.14 -30.99
N SER A 206 -19.40 -7.42 -30.71
CA SER A 206 -20.57 -7.95 -30.00
C SER A 206 -21.48 -8.68 -31.00
N PRO A 207 -22.16 -9.75 -30.56
CA PRO A 207 -23.44 -10.14 -31.15
C PRO A 207 -24.58 -10.00 -30.12
N SER A 208 -25.63 -9.34 -30.56
CA SER A 208 -26.94 -9.21 -29.93
C SER A 208 -27.77 -10.50 -29.99
N ASP A 209 -28.55 -10.69 -28.93
CA ASP A 209 -29.86 -11.37 -28.83
C ASP A 209 -30.05 -12.83 -29.27
N ARG A 210 -30.35 -13.69 -28.28
CA ARG A 210 -31.46 -14.65 -28.35
C ARG A 210 -32.21 -14.76 -27.02
N THR A 211 -33.51 -14.52 -27.13
CA THR A 211 -34.60 -14.80 -26.20
C THR A 211 -34.76 -16.28 -25.85
N ALA A 212 -35.01 -16.56 -24.57
CA ALA A 212 -36.08 -17.42 -24.03
C ALA A 212 -35.98 -17.45 -22.50
#